data_AF-A0A3L7E357-F1
#
_entry.id   AF-A0A3L7E357-F1
#
_cell.length_a   1.000
_cell.length_b   1.000
_cell.length_c   1.000
_cell.angle_alpha   90.00
_cell.angle_beta   90.00
_cell.angle_gamma   90.00
#
_symmetry.space_group_name_H-M   'P 1'
#
loop_
_entity.id
_entity.type
_entity.pdbx_description
1 polymer ?
#
loop_
_entity_poly.entity_id
_entity_poly.type
_entity_poly.pdbx_seq_one_letter_code
_entity_poly.pdbx_strand_id
1 'polypeptide(L)'
;MKFALPACLAAALLLTACGEPGGNSPAAEAASRALRPADPALAEIYDRSCRSCHTVAATGSPLTGDRVAWEPRLAKGMNTLLDNVVNGFGGMPPFGLCMDCDAEQFAALITFMAAGE
;
A
#
# COMPACT_ATOMS: atom_id res chain seq x y z
N MET A 1 -57.71 -23.25 -8.68
CA MET A 1 -56.37 -22.64 -8.80
C MET A 1 -56.46 -21.17 -8.43
N LYS A 2 -55.98 -20.80 -7.24
CA LYS A 2 -55.51 -19.46 -6.81
C LYS A 2 -55.35 -19.47 -5.29
N PHE A 3 -54.11 -19.64 -4.83
CA PHE A 3 -53.69 -19.21 -3.50
C PHE A 3 -52.57 -18.21 -3.67
N ALA A 4 -52.69 -17.16 -2.88
CA ALA A 4 -51.99 -15.89 -2.97
C ALA A 4 -50.49 -16.02 -2.64
N LEU A 5 -49.70 -15.09 -3.20
CA LEU A 5 -48.45 -14.65 -2.58
C LEU A 5 -48.78 -13.94 -1.26
N PRO A 6 -47.90 -14.06 -0.25
CA PRO A 6 -47.13 -12.84 0.05
C PRO A 6 -45.68 -13.09 0.50
N ALA A 7 -44.93 -12.00 0.40
CA ALA A 7 -43.87 -11.58 1.30
C ALA A 7 -42.51 -12.30 1.24
N CYS A 8 -41.55 -11.57 0.68
CA CYS A 8 -40.31 -11.19 1.34
C CYS A 8 -39.70 -12.20 2.32
N LEU A 9 -38.78 -13.03 1.84
CA LEU A 9 -37.60 -13.39 2.64
C LEU A 9 -36.36 -12.88 1.93
N ALA A 10 -35.91 -11.72 2.40
CA ALA A 10 -34.53 -11.28 2.25
C ALA A 10 -33.63 -12.28 2.99
N ALA A 11 -32.74 -12.95 2.27
CA ALA A 11 -31.51 -13.46 2.83
C ALA A 11 -30.38 -12.63 2.22
N ALA A 12 -30.21 -11.44 2.82
CA ALA A 12 -29.03 -10.64 2.60
C ALA A 12 -27.81 -11.48 3.03
N LEU A 13 -27.02 -11.91 2.05
CA LEU A 13 -25.64 -12.33 2.24
C LEU A 13 -24.83 -11.09 2.64
N LEU A 14 -25.00 -10.65 3.87
CA LEU A 14 -24.05 -9.77 4.55
C LEU A 14 -22.83 -10.62 4.89
N LEU A 15 -21.94 -10.81 3.92
CA LEU A 15 -20.55 -11.08 4.24
C LEU A 15 -19.99 -9.81 4.88
N THR A 16 -20.17 -9.69 6.19
CA THR A 16 -19.35 -8.83 7.02
C THR A 16 -17.94 -9.42 7.02
N ALA A 17 -17.17 -9.10 5.98
CA ALA A 17 -15.73 -9.22 6.00
C ALA A 17 -15.21 -8.14 6.96
N CYS A 18 -15.16 -8.46 8.26
CA CYS A 18 -14.30 -7.75 9.17
C CYS A 18 -12.87 -8.01 8.70
N GLY A 19 -12.34 -7.14 7.86
CA GLY A 19 -10.93 -7.15 7.48
C GLY A 19 -10.08 -7.03 8.74
N GLU A 20 -9.16 -7.96 8.92
CA GLU A 20 -8.16 -7.92 9.98
C GLU A 20 -7.38 -6.59 9.93
N PRO A 21 -6.95 -6.06 11.08
CA PRO A 21 -6.09 -4.88 11.12
C PRO A 21 -4.71 -5.25 10.59
N GLY A 22 -4.53 -5.12 9.28
CA GLY A 22 -3.28 -5.34 8.56
C GLY A 22 -3.54 -5.46 7.07
N GLY A 23 -2.86 -4.66 6.25
CA GLY A 23 -3.09 -4.52 4.81
C GLY A 23 -2.82 -5.76 3.94
N ASN A 24 -2.84 -6.98 4.46
CA ASN A 24 -2.59 -8.20 3.68
C ASN A 24 -3.86 -8.79 3.03
N SER A 25 -4.91 -7.99 2.83
CA SER A 25 -6.12 -8.43 2.13
C SER A 25 -6.06 -8.13 0.62
N PRO A 26 -6.72 -8.93 -0.23
CA PRO A 26 -6.83 -8.63 -1.67
C PRO A 26 -7.42 -7.25 -1.95
N ALA A 27 -8.34 -6.77 -1.11
CA ALA A 27 -8.92 -5.44 -1.22
C ALA A 27 -7.88 -4.34 -0.93
N ALA A 28 -7.03 -4.52 0.09
CA ALA A 28 -5.95 -3.60 0.42
C ALA A 28 -4.89 -3.54 -0.70
N GLU A 29 -4.52 -4.69 -1.29
CA GLU A 29 -3.64 -4.72 -2.46
C GLU A 29 -4.26 -4.00 -3.66
N ALA A 30 -5.55 -4.23 -3.95
CA ALA A 30 -6.24 -3.55 -5.04
C ALA A 30 -6.27 -2.03 -4.84
N ALA A 31 -6.56 -1.57 -3.62
CA ALA A 31 -6.52 -0.15 -3.27
C ALA A 31 -5.11 0.42 -3.47
N SER A 32 -4.08 -0.25 -2.94
CA SER A 32 -2.68 0.14 -3.04
C SER A 32 -2.21 0.30 -4.50
N ARG A 33 -2.62 -0.62 -5.39
CA ARG A 33 -2.27 -0.59 -6.82
C ARG A 33 -2.84 0.60 -7.59
N ALA A 34 -3.92 1.20 -7.09
CA ALA A 34 -4.58 2.35 -7.70
C ALA A 34 -3.91 3.69 -7.35
N LEU A 35 -3.06 3.73 -6.32
CA LEU A 35 -2.43 4.96 -5.82
C LEU A 35 -1.20 5.35 -6.64
N ARG A 36 -1.05 6.64 -6.91
CA ARG A 36 0.15 7.24 -7.52
C ARG A 36 0.48 8.60 -6.91
N PRO A 37 1.77 8.98 -6.85
CA PRO A 37 2.15 10.36 -6.56
C PRO A 37 1.47 11.33 -7.53
N ALA A 38 1.07 12.50 -7.05
CA ALA A 38 0.52 13.56 -7.89
C ALA A 38 1.58 14.20 -8.81
N ASP A 39 2.85 14.24 -8.36
CA ASP A 39 3.98 14.69 -9.17
C ASP A 39 4.32 13.63 -10.24
N PRO A 40 4.31 13.96 -11.54
CA PRO A 40 4.57 13.00 -12.60
C PRO A 40 5.97 12.35 -12.57
N ALA A 41 6.99 13.09 -12.14
CA ALA A 41 8.35 12.57 -12.07
C ALA A 41 8.48 11.56 -10.91
N LEU A 42 7.89 11.86 -9.76
CA LEU A 42 7.80 10.89 -8.66
C LEU A 42 6.94 9.68 -9.03
N ALA A 43 5.86 9.87 -9.79
CA ALA A 43 5.01 8.77 -10.24
C ALA A 43 5.78 7.80 -11.15
N GLU A 44 6.62 8.31 -12.05
CA GLU A 44 7.48 7.48 -12.91
C GLU A 44 8.48 6.66 -12.07
N ILE A 45 9.12 7.28 -11.08
CA ILE A 45 10.05 6.60 -10.16
C ILE A 45 9.30 5.53 -9.37
N TYR A 46 8.15 5.86 -8.79
CA TYR A 46 7.33 4.93 -8.03
C TYR A 46 6.94 3.71 -8.88
N ASP A 47 6.47 3.93 -10.11
CA ASP A 47 6.04 2.87 -11.01
C ASP A 47 7.19 1.93 -11.41
N ARG A 48 8.39 2.47 -11.69
CA ARG A 48 9.53 1.67 -12.15
C ARG A 48 10.32 0.98 -11.03
N SER A 49 10.28 1.51 -9.80
CA SER A 49 11.18 1.08 -8.72
C SER A 49 10.46 0.55 -7.47
N CYS A 50 9.43 1.22 -6.99
CA CYS A 50 8.83 0.91 -5.68
C CYS A 50 7.60 0.00 -5.78
N ARG A 51 6.77 0.24 -6.81
CA ARG A 51 5.42 -0.30 -6.92
C ARG A 51 5.36 -1.82 -6.98
N SER A 52 6.35 -2.45 -7.61
CA SER A 52 6.39 -3.91 -7.78
C SER A 52 6.37 -4.68 -6.46
N CYS A 53 6.83 -4.04 -5.37
CA CYS A 53 6.85 -4.64 -4.05
C CYS A 53 5.82 -3.99 -3.13
N HIS A 54 5.72 -2.66 -3.13
CA HIS A 54 4.84 -1.90 -2.24
C HIS A 54 3.36 -1.88 -2.65
N THR A 55 2.96 -2.76 -3.56
CA THR A 55 1.54 -3.01 -3.90
C THR A 55 1.19 -4.50 -3.94
N VAL A 56 2.11 -5.34 -3.44
CA VAL A 56 2.03 -6.80 -3.49
C VAL A 56 2.30 -7.37 -2.09
N ALA A 57 1.25 -7.79 -1.40
CA ALA A 57 1.29 -8.22 0.00
C ALA A 57 2.20 -9.45 0.19
N ALA A 58 2.26 -10.34 -0.82
CA ALA A 58 3.10 -11.53 -0.80
C ALA A 58 4.61 -11.22 -0.68
N THR A 59 5.05 -9.99 -0.97
CA THR A 59 6.46 -9.59 -0.78
C THR A 59 6.81 -9.29 0.68
N GLY A 60 5.82 -9.11 1.56
CA GLY A 60 6.02 -8.65 2.93
C GLY A 60 6.36 -7.15 3.06
N SER A 61 6.41 -6.41 1.95
CA SER A 61 6.60 -4.96 1.94
C SER A 61 5.37 -4.26 2.50
N PRO A 62 5.50 -3.13 3.22
CA PRO A 62 4.35 -2.34 3.62
C PRO A 62 3.63 -1.82 2.37
N LEU A 63 2.33 -2.08 2.25
CA LEU A 63 1.55 -1.61 1.12
C LEU A 63 1.46 -0.08 1.12
N THR A 64 1.53 0.51 -0.07
CA THR A 64 1.26 1.94 -0.30
C THR A 64 -0.16 2.24 0.17
N GLY A 65 -0.31 3.25 1.04
CA GLY A 65 -1.56 3.65 1.66
C GLY A 65 -1.94 2.87 2.92
N ASP A 66 -1.20 1.83 3.32
CA ASP A 66 -1.43 1.13 4.59
C ASP A 66 -0.86 1.92 5.77
N ARG A 67 -1.62 2.93 6.21
CA ARG A 67 -1.24 3.82 7.31
C ARG A 67 -0.88 3.06 8.60
N VAL A 68 -1.55 1.94 8.88
CA VAL A 68 -1.30 1.12 10.07
C VAL A 68 0.06 0.43 9.97
N ALA A 69 0.41 -0.09 8.79
CA ALA A 69 1.75 -0.63 8.57
C ALA A 69 2.82 0.47 8.62
N TRP A 70 2.55 1.66 8.09
CA TRP A 70 3.53 2.74 7.98
C TRP A 70 3.78 3.52 9.28
N GLU A 71 2.80 3.64 10.19
CA GLU A 71 2.94 4.35 11.46
C GLU A 71 4.18 3.94 12.29
N PRO A 72 4.40 2.65 12.63
CA PRO A 72 5.59 2.24 13.39
C PRO A 72 6.90 2.40 12.62
N ARG A 73 6.84 2.56 11.29
CA ARG A 73 8.03 2.80 10.45
C ARG A 73 8.38 4.28 10.46
N LEU A 74 7.40 5.16 10.28
CA LEU A 74 7.56 6.61 10.40
C LEU A 74 8.03 7.02 11.80
N ALA A 75 7.60 6.32 12.86
CA ALA A 75 8.05 6.55 14.23
C ALA A 75 9.57 6.36 14.43
N LYS A 76 10.27 5.65 13.52
CA LYS A 76 11.73 5.51 13.54
C LYS A 76 12.47 6.74 12.99
N GLY A 77 11.74 7.69 12.40
CA GLY A 77 12.26 8.90 11.78
C GLY A 77 12.71 8.71 10.34
N MET A 78 12.61 9.79 9.55
CA MET A 78 12.91 9.79 8.12
C MET A 78 14.36 9.39 7.81
N ASN A 79 15.33 9.84 8.60
CA ASN A 79 16.75 9.49 8.40
C ASN A 79 16.95 7.97 8.42
N THR A 80 16.38 7.28 9.40
CA THR A 80 16.44 5.82 9.49
C THR A 80 15.81 5.14 8.27
N LEU A 81 14.71 5.68 7.76
CA LEU A 81 14.03 5.12 6.59
C LEU A 81 14.84 5.34 5.31
N LEU A 82 15.44 6.52 5.13
CA LEU A 82 16.35 6.82 4.03
C LEU A 82 17.57 5.90 4.07
N ASP A 83 18.20 5.71 5.24
CA ASP A 83 19.32 4.78 5.40
C ASP A 83 18.93 3.35 5.00
N ASN A 84 17.74 2.90 5.36
CA ASN A 84 17.23 1.59 4.95
C ASN A 84 16.99 1.50 3.43
N VAL A 85 16.49 2.57 2.79
CA VAL A 85 16.29 2.61 1.33
C VAL A 85 17.63 2.55 0.61
N VAL A 86 18.59 3.39 1.00
CA VAL A 86 19.91 3.47 0.36
C VAL A 86 20.68 2.16 0.52
N ASN A 87 20.71 1.58 1.72
CA ASN A 87 21.50 0.39 2.01
C ASN A 87 20.77 -0.93 1.70
N GLY A 88 19.45 -0.89 1.49
CA GLY A 88 18.60 -2.06 1.45
C GLY A 88 18.29 -2.58 2.86
N PHE A 89 17.08 -3.10 3.05
CA PHE A 89 16.61 -3.59 4.36
C PHE A 89 15.48 -4.60 4.23
N GLY A 90 15.55 -5.71 4.97
CA GLY A 90 14.41 -6.64 5.08
C GLY A 90 13.94 -7.23 3.75
N GLY A 91 14.85 -7.44 2.79
CA GLY A 91 14.53 -7.92 1.45
C GLY A 91 14.32 -6.81 0.41
N MET A 92 14.22 -5.55 0.82
CA MET A 92 14.28 -4.40 -0.10
C MET A 92 15.70 -4.25 -0.66
N PRO A 93 15.89 -4.23 -1.99
CA PRO A 93 17.19 -4.00 -2.61
C PRO A 93 17.76 -2.61 -2.26
N PRO A 94 19.10 -2.44 -2.27
CA PRO A 94 19.71 -1.12 -2.17
C PRO A 94 19.12 -0.13 -3.17
N PHE A 95 18.95 1.11 -2.72
CA PHE A 95 18.29 2.21 -3.43
C PHE A 95 16.83 1.95 -3.84
N GLY A 96 16.19 0.87 -3.34
CA GLY A 96 14.84 0.51 -3.75
C GLY A 96 14.69 0.36 -5.27
N LEU A 97 15.75 -0.06 -5.97
CA LEU A 97 15.84 -0.13 -7.43
C LEU A 97 15.83 1.23 -8.17
N CYS A 98 16.05 2.36 -7.48
CA CYS A 98 16.22 3.67 -8.11
C CYS A 98 17.66 4.18 -7.90
N MET A 99 18.59 3.71 -8.75
CA MET A 99 20.01 4.07 -8.65
C MET A 99 20.30 5.53 -9.02
N ASP A 100 19.34 6.22 -9.62
CA ASP A 100 19.40 7.62 -10.03
C ASP A 100 18.62 8.57 -9.10
N CYS A 101 18.08 8.05 -7.99
CA CYS A 101 17.32 8.85 -7.03
C CYS A 101 18.21 9.55 -5.99
N ASP A 102 17.78 10.73 -5.57
CA ASP A 102 18.32 11.45 -4.42
C ASP A 102 17.49 11.23 -3.13
N ALA A 103 17.99 11.79 -2.02
CA ALA A 103 17.37 11.63 -0.70
C ALA A 103 15.99 12.30 -0.63
N GLU A 104 15.82 13.42 -1.30
CA GLU A 104 14.57 14.18 -1.38
C GLU A 104 13.48 13.37 -2.10
N GLN A 105 13.82 12.74 -3.23
CA GLN A 105 12.93 11.85 -3.97
C GLN A 105 12.55 10.64 -3.12
N PHE A 106 13.50 10.01 -2.43
CA PHE A 106 13.19 8.92 -1.51
C PHE A 106 12.28 9.35 -0.36
N ALA A 107 12.53 10.51 0.25
CA ALA A 107 11.70 11.03 1.34
C ALA A 107 10.26 11.33 0.86
N ALA A 108 10.11 11.87 -0.35
CA ALA A 108 8.82 12.11 -0.96
C ALA A 108 8.08 10.79 -1.25
N LEU A 109 8.76 9.77 -1.78
CA LEU A 109 8.19 8.45 -2.03
C LEU A 109 7.79 7.72 -0.74
N ILE A 110 8.60 7.82 0.32
CA ILE A 110 8.26 7.29 1.65
C ILE A 110 6.99 7.96 2.17
N THR A 111 6.90 9.29 2.08
CA THR A 111 5.73 10.06 2.51
C THR A 111 4.49 9.64 1.73
N PHE A 112 4.60 9.58 0.41
CA PHE A 112 3.52 9.13 -0.47
C PHE A 112 3.07 7.70 -0.13
N MET A 113 4.01 6.75 0.03
CA MET A 113 3.63 5.37 0.35
C MET A 113 2.98 5.24 1.72
N ALA A 114 3.34 6.10 2.68
CA ALA A 114 2.73 6.11 4.00
C ALA A 114 1.35 6.76 4.03
N ALA A 115 1.12 7.83 3.26
CA ALA A 115 -0.13 8.58 3.24
C ALA A 115 -1.15 8.01 2.24
N GLY A 116 -0.67 7.58 1.08
CA GLY A 116 -1.48 7.15 -0.07
C GLY A 116 -2.05 8.29 -0.92
N GLU A 117 -1.57 9.53 -0.74
CA GLU A 117 -1.99 10.73 -1.46
C GLU A 117 -0.83 11.70 -1.68
#